data_AF-A0A6P1ECN2-F1
#
_entry.id   AF-A0A6P1ECN2-F1
#
_cell.length_a   1.000
_cell.length_b   1.000
_cell.length_c   1.000
_cell.angle_alpha   90.00
_cell.angle_beta   90.00
_cell.angle_gamma   90.00
#
_symmetry.space_group_name_H-M   'P 1'
#
loop_
_entity.id
_entity.type
_entity.pdbx_description
1 polymer ?
#
loop_
_entity_poly.entity_id
_entity_poly.type
_entity_poly.pdbx_seq_one_letter_code
_entity_poly.pdbx_strand_id
1 'polypeptide(L)'
;MECLMMFKSNLVLPIIAAGLMFTATVEISTSAKAATTESMPGSLTYHKTDQFATIGSNYKSFKLYNHVPTSSYKNIKTISWKKARMSSYGIVNSAVHIDLYAFQGTQYNWYRISKANVLRGKVKTHSTSAKQKVQKYWVYGQALIFPKTTTTSVFS
;
A
#
# COMPACT_ATOMS: atom_id res chain seq x y z
N MET A 1 44.76 -22.45 11.09
CA MET A 1 44.46 -23.63 11.91
C MET A 1 43.21 -23.34 12.70
N GLU A 2 42.25 -24.21 12.50
CA GLU A 2 40.86 -24.16 12.92
C GLU A 2 40.71 -24.40 14.43
N CYS A 3 39.59 -23.96 15.00
CA CYS A 3 38.82 -24.58 16.11
C CYS A 3 37.65 -23.61 16.40
N LEU A 4 36.52 -23.78 15.71
CA LEU A 4 35.42 -24.69 16.01
C LEU A 4 34.66 -24.33 17.31
N MET A 5 33.36 -24.16 17.11
CA MET A 5 32.33 -23.65 18.01
C MET A 5 32.23 -24.39 19.34
N MET A 6 31.66 -23.71 20.34
CA MET A 6 30.80 -24.34 21.34
C MET A 6 29.75 -23.34 21.85
N PHE A 7 28.55 -23.39 21.25
CA PHE A 7 27.34 -22.86 21.89
C PHE A 7 26.93 -23.85 22.99
N LYS A 8 26.98 -23.40 24.24
CA LYS A 8 26.66 -24.19 25.42
C LYS A 8 25.14 -24.15 25.65
N SER A 9 24.48 -25.25 25.34
CA SER A 9 23.05 -25.45 25.56
C SER A 9 22.76 -25.63 27.05
N ASN A 10 22.03 -24.70 27.66
CA ASN A 10 21.51 -24.87 29.01
C ASN A 10 20.30 -25.82 28.98
N LEU A 11 20.54 -27.05 29.40
CA LEU A 11 19.51 -28.06 29.68
C LEU A 11 18.87 -27.71 31.03
N VAL A 12 17.60 -27.31 31.05
CA VAL A 12 16.82 -27.15 32.28
C VAL A 12 15.75 -28.23 32.31
N LEU A 13 15.96 -29.24 33.16
CA LEU A 13 14.98 -30.26 33.55
C LEU A 13 14.18 -29.74 34.75
N PRO A 14 12.84 -29.71 34.70
CA PRO A 14 12.03 -29.70 35.91
C PRO A 14 11.43 -31.08 36.20
N ILE A 15 11.47 -31.38 37.49
CA ILE A 15 11.14 -32.60 38.21
C ILE A 15 9.65 -32.95 38.10
N ILE A 16 9.34 -34.24 37.93
CA ILE A 16 7.99 -34.80 38.04
C ILE A 16 7.60 -34.83 39.52
N ALA A 17 6.60 -34.03 39.91
CA ALA A 17 5.91 -34.16 41.19
C ALA A 17 4.50 -34.70 40.94
N ALA A 18 4.25 -35.91 41.42
CA ALA A 18 2.94 -36.54 41.43
C ALA A 18 2.04 -35.85 42.47
N GLY A 19 0.94 -35.26 42.03
CA GLY A 19 -0.11 -34.71 42.87
C GLY A 19 -1.48 -35.07 42.30
N LEU A 20 -2.20 -35.95 42.99
CA LEU A 20 -3.61 -36.26 42.77
C LEU A 20 -4.47 -35.08 43.22
N MET A 21 -5.04 -34.29 42.30
CA MET A 21 -6.08 -33.31 42.61
C MET A 21 -7.06 -33.15 41.43
N PHE A 22 -8.32 -33.55 41.69
CA PHE A 22 -9.60 -32.99 41.25
C PHE A 22 -9.62 -32.16 39.94
N THR A 23 -10.09 -32.75 38.82
CA THR A 23 -10.32 -32.02 37.56
C THR A 23 -11.69 -31.32 37.57
N ALA A 24 -11.71 -30.03 37.88
CA ALA A 24 -12.74 -29.13 37.37
C ALA A 24 -12.36 -28.76 35.93
N THR A 25 -13.25 -28.99 34.97
CA THR A 25 -13.05 -28.58 33.57
C THR A 25 -13.12 -27.06 33.47
N VAL A 26 -11.97 -26.39 33.58
CA VAL A 26 -11.82 -25.02 33.13
C VAL A 26 -11.55 -25.08 31.63
N GLU A 27 -12.49 -24.58 30.84
CA GLU A 27 -12.33 -24.42 29.39
C GLU A 27 -11.18 -23.43 29.14
N ILE A 28 -9.99 -23.97 28.87
CA ILE A 28 -8.85 -23.20 28.41
C ILE A 28 -9.18 -22.77 26.98
N SER A 29 -9.74 -21.57 26.85
CA SER A 29 -9.81 -20.85 25.59
C SER A 29 -8.37 -20.61 25.15
N THR A 30 -7.83 -21.48 24.32
CA THR A 30 -6.54 -21.25 23.67
C THR A 30 -6.72 -20.03 22.78
N SER A 31 -6.12 -18.91 23.18
CA SER A 31 -6.01 -17.73 22.33
C SER A 31 -5.31 -18.17 21.05
N ALA A 32 -6.08 -18.33 19.98
CA ALA A 32 -5.56 -18.65 18.67
C ALA A 32 -4.47 -17.64 18.36
N LYS A 33 -3.23 -18.12 18.28
CA LYS A 33 -2.11 -17.34 17.77
C LYS A 33 -2.53 -16.93 16.37
N ALA A 34 -2.89 -15.66 16.18
CA ALA A 34 -3.21 -15.13 14.87
C ALA A 34 -2.00 -15.44 14.00
N ALA A 35 -2.16 -16.41 13.11
CA ALA A 35 -1.19 -16.64 12.07
C ALA A 35 -1.07 -15.28 11.39
N THR A 36 0.13 -14.72 11.42
CA THR A 36 0.55 -13.69 10.49
C THR A 36 0.37 -14.32 9.11
N THR A 37 -0.85 -14.17 8.60
CA THR A 37 -1.21 -14.53 7.25
C THR A 37 -0.47 -13.47 6.47
N GLU A 38 0.75 -13.77 6.05
CA GLU A 38 1.30 -13.09 4.89
C GLU A 38 0.25 -13.31 3.81
N SER A 39 -0.57 -12.27 3.59
CA SER A 39 -1.66 -12.30 2.64
C SER A 39 -1.03 -12.58 1.31
N MET A 40 -1.02 -13.85 0.90
CA MET A 40 -0.58 -14.27 -0.42
C MET A 40 -1.36 -13.40 -1.40
N PRO A 41 -0.67 -12.49 -2.14
CA PRO A 41 -1.37 -11.52 -2.95
C PRO A 41 -2.28 -12.26 -3.92
N GLY A 42 -3.57 -11.95 -3.88
CA GLY A 42 -4.57 -12.56 -4.75
C GLY A 42 -4.33 -12.19 -6.23
N SER A 43 -5.24 -12.62 -7.10
CA SER A 43 -5.22 -12.16 -8.49
C SER A 43 -5.44 -10.64 -8.55
N LEU A 44 -4.64 -9.95 -9.39
CA LEU A 44 -4.73 -8.50 -9.55
C LEU A 44 -5.95 -8.16 -10.41
N THR A 45 -6.90 -7.43 -9.83
CA THR A 45 -8.13 -6.97 -10.51
C THR A 45 -8.15 -5.46 -10.65
N TYR A 46 -8.70 -4.95 -11.75
CA TYR A 46 -8.72 -3.53 -12.07
C TYR A 46 -10.14 -2.96 -12.01
N HIS A 47 -10.26 -1.78 -11.42
CA HIS A 47 -11.53 -1.11 -11.19
C HIS A 47 -11.43 0.35 -11.64
N LYS A 48 -12.46 0.82 -12.36
CA LYS A 48 -12.57 2.23 -12.73
C LYS A 48 -13.03 3.03 -11.52
N THR A 49 -12.54 4.26 -11.43
CA THR A 49 -12.97 5.22 -10.40
C THR A 49 -12.81 6.64 -10.93
N ASP A 50 -13.38 7.60 -10.23
CA ASP A 50 -13.17 9.02 -10.49
C ASP A 50 -13.02 9.72 -9.14
N GLN A 51 -11.78 9.77 -8.65
CA GLN A 51 -11.47 10.27 -7.32
C GLN A 51 -10.30 11.22 -7.34
N PHE A 52 -10.22 12.07 -6.32
CA PHE A 52 -9.06 12.91 -6.06
C PHE A 52 -8.42 12.48 -4.75
N ALA A 53 -7.10 12.49 -4.71
CA ALA A 53 -6.32 12.28 -3.51
C ALA A 53 -5.18 13.30 -3.45
N THR A 54 -4.55 13.40 -2.29
CA THR A 54 -3.34 14.21 -2.11
C THR A 54 -2.15 13.29 -1.91
N ILE A 55 -0.99 13.63 -2.46
CA ILE A 55 0.25 12.91 -2.18
C ILE A 55 0.63 13.15 -0.71
N GLY A 56 0.74 12.07 0.06
CA GLY A 56 1.11 12.12 1.47
C GLY A 56 2.56 12.51 1.71
N SER A 57 2.93 12.92 2.92
CA SER A 57 4.29 13.34 3.27
C SER A 57 5.32 12.20 3.17
N ASN A 58 4.88 10.96 3.39
CA ASN A 58 5.66 9.72 3.31
C ASN A 58 5.87 9.21 1.86
N TYR A 59 5.42 9.95 0.83
CA TYR A 59 5.49 9.51 -0.56
C TYR A 59 6.88 9.09 -1.05
N LYS A 60 7.94 9.65 -0.44
CA LYS A 60 9.34 9.37 -0.79
C LYS A 60 9.73 7.90 -0.54
N SER A 61 9.03 7.21 0.36
CA SER A 61 9.22 5.78 0.61
C SER A 61 8.63 4.90 -0.50
N PHE A 62 7.87 5.49 -1.42
CA PHE A 62 7.20 4.79 -2.51
C PHE A 62 7.73 5.25 -3.86
N LYS A 63 7.52 4.42 -4.88
CA LYS A 63 7.95 4.71 -6.25
C LYS A 63 6.73 4.77 -7.17
N LEU A 64 6.87 5.48 -8.27
CA LEU A 64 5.89 5.48 -9.34
C LEU A 64 6.25 4.41 -10.37
N TYR A 65 5.24 3.82 -10.98
CA TYR A 65 5.41 2.81 -12.00
C TYR A 65 4.58 3.13 -13.25
N ASN A 66 4.96 2.59 -14.41
CA ASN A 66 4.11 2.64 -15.60
C ASN A 66 2.96 1.60 -15.55
N HIS A 67 3.18 0.48 -14.85
CA HIS A 67 2.20 -0.58 -14.59
C HIS A 67 2.33 -1.07 -13.14
N VAL A 68 1.30 -1.73 -12.63
CA VAL A 68 1.37 -2.34 -11.29
C VAL A 68 2.48 -3.41 -11.28
N PRO A 69 3.42 -3.38 -10.32
CA PRO A 69 4.58 -4.29 -10.28
C PRO A 69 4.25 -5.79 -10.32
N THR A 70 3.10 -6.16 -9.77
CA THR A 70 2.61 -7.54 -9.68
C THR A 70 1.71 -7.94 -10.86
N SER A 71 1.58 -7.08 -11.88
CA SER A 71 0.84 -7.39 -13.10
C SER A 71 1.67 -8.24 -14.07
N SER A 72 1.02 -8.81 -15.10
CA SER A 72 1.66 -9.60 -16.16
C SER A 72 2.40 -8.77 -17.23
N TYR A 73 2.55 -7.45 -17.04
CA TYR A 73 3.25 -6.59 -17.98
C TYR A 73 4.77 -6.87 -17.96
N LYS A 74 5.36 -7.09 -19.14
CA LYS A 74 6.78 -7.43 -19.26
C LYS A 74 7.75 -6.28 -18.93
N ASN A 75 7.38 -5.05 -19.26
CA ASN A 75 8.27 -3.88 -19.20
C ASN A 75 7.85 -2.90 -18.11
N ILE A 76 7.96 -3.33 -16.85
CA ILE A 76 7.63 -2.49 -15.71
C ILE A 76 8.83 -1.59 -15.38
N LYS A 77 8.61 -0.28 -15.48
CA LYS A 77 9.61 0.75 -15.21
C LYS A 77 9.21 1.53 -13.98
N THR A 78 10.22 1.84 -13.17
CA THR A 78 10.10 2.75 -12.05
C THR A 78 10.38 4.18 -12.53
N ILE A 79 9.60 5.15 -12.06
CA ILE A 79 9.74 6.57 -12.33
C ILE A 79 9.90 7.29 -10.99
N SER A 80 10.88 8.18 -10.90
CA SER A 80 11.02 9.01 -9.70
C SER A 80 9.96 10.10 -9.68
N TRP A 81 9.49 10.46 -8.49
CA TRP A 81 8.55 11.57 -8.30
C TRP A 81 9.04 12.89 -8.92
N LYS A 82 10.36 13.15 -8.85
CA LYS A 82 10.99 14.31 -9.50
C LYS A 82 10.84 14.27 -11.02
N LYS A 83 11.10 13.12 -11.65
CA LYS A 83 10.96 12.94 -13.12
C LYS A 83 9.51 13.06 -13.57
N ALA A 84 8.57 12.54 -12.80
CA ALA A 84 7.13 12.73 -13.02
C ALA A 84 6.67 14.18 -12.77
N ARG A 85 7.54 15.03 -12.20
CA ARG A 85 7.20 16.37 -11.71
C ARG A 85 6.01 16.32 -10.74
N MET A 86 5.97 15.28 -9.90
CA MET A 86 4.90 14.99 -8.93
C MET A 86 5.43 14.99 -7.49
N SER A 87 6.31 15.93 -7.14
CA SER A 87 6.76 16.14 -5.76
C SER A 87 5.96 17.26 -5.09
N SER A 88 5.98 17.32 -3.77
CA SER A 88 5.40 18.42 -2.98
C SER A 88 5.93 19.80 -3.42
N TYR A 89 7.18 19.87 -3.90
CA TYR A 89 7.81 21.09 -4.42
C TYR A 89 7.44 21.44 -5.86
N GLY A 90 6.93 20.49 -6.64
CA GLY A 90 6.73 20.63 -8.09
C GLY A 90 5.28 20.62 -8.56
N ILE A 91 4.33 20.27 -7.69
CA ILE A 91 2.90 20.43 -7.95
C ILE A 91 2.38 21.54 -7.04
N VAL A 92 2.02 22.68 -7.64
CA VAL A 92 1.17 23.68 -7.01
C VAL A 92 -0.15 22.95 -6.68
N ASN A 93 -0.31 22.55 -5.40
CA ASN A 93 -1.27 21.57 -4.88
C ASN A 93 -0.93 20.11 -5.19
N SER A 94 -0.45 19.37 -4.18
CA SER A 94 -0.16 17.92 -4.17
C SER A 94 -1.34 16.99 -4.55
N ALA A 95 -2.42 17.54 -5.09
CA ALA A 95 -3.60 16.84 -5.53
C ALA A 95 -3.35 16.08 -6.84
N VAL A 96 -3.83 14.85 -6.86
CA VAL A 96 -3.80 13.94 -8.00
C VAL A 96 -5.20 13.45 -8.29
N HIS A 97 -5.46 13.19 -9.56
CA HIS A 97 -6.65 12.50 -10.01
C HIS A 97 -6.37 11.01 -10.15
N ILE A 98 -7.36 10.20 -9.80
CA ILE A 98 -7.34 8.75 -9.84
C ILE A 98 -8.46 8.30 -10.76
N ASP A 99 -8.10 7.58 -11.81
CA ASP A 99 -9.05 7.03 -12.78
C ASP A 99 -9.18 5.50 -12.72
N LEU A 100 -8.21 4.84 -12.08
CA LEU A 100 -8.23 3.40 -11.82
C LEU A 100 -7.59 3.07 -10.48
N TYR A 101 -8.07 1.99 -9.88
CA TYR A 101 -7.35 1.27 -8.84
C TYR A 101 -7.24 -0.21 -9.18
N ALA A 102 -6.25 -0.88 -8.58
CA ALA A 102 -6.07 -2.32 -8.69
C ALA A 102 -6.01 -2.94 -7.30
N PHE A 103 -6.79 -4.01 -7.11
CA PHE A 103 -6.92 -4.75 -5.86
C PHE A 103 -6.21 -6.10 -5.99
N GLN A 104 -5.47 -6.47 -4.95
CA GLN A 104 -4.71 -7.73 -4.89
C GLN A 104 -4.79 -8.42 -3.52
N GLY A 105 -5.80 -8.10 -2.70
CA GLY A 105 -5.91 -8.64 -1.35
C GLY A 105 -4.89 -8.09 -0.33
N THR A 106 -4.05 -7.15 -0.73
CA THR A 106 -3.10 -6.47 0.17
C THR A 106 -3.79 -5.38 0.99
N GLN A 107 -3.15 -4.93 2.09
CA GLN A 107 -3.67 -3.88 2.96
C GLN A 107 -4.05 -2.59 2.22
N TYR A 108 -3.29 -2.22 1.18
CA TYR A 108 -3.61 -1.08 0.33
C TYR A 108 -3.69 -1.51 -1.14
N ASN A 109 -4.51 -0.79 -1.90
CA ASN A 109 -4.63 -0.94 -3.34
C ASN A 109 -3.53 -0.18 -4.07
N TRP A 110 -3.32 -0.55 -5.34
CA TRP A 110 -2.59 0.27 -6.28
C TRP A 110 -3.53 1.29 -6.93
N TYR A 111 -3.04 2.50 -7.17
CA TYR A 111 -3.84 3.57 -7.78
C TYR A 111 -3.13 4.14 -9.00
N ARG A 112 -3.88 4.35 -10.08
CA ARG A 112 -3.40 5.03 -11.27
C ARG A 112 -3.67 6.51 -11.14
N ILE A 113 -2.60 7.28 -10.98
CA ILE A 113 -2.63 8.71 -10.69
C ILE A 113 -2.23 9.53 -11.91
N SER A 114 -2.80 10.72 -12.00
CA SER A 114 -2.36 11.80 -12.89
C SER A 114 -2.44 13.14 -12.16
N LYS A 115 -1.78 14.18 -12.69
CA LYS A 115 -1.84 15.51 -12.08
C LYS A 115 -3.24 16.09 -12.19
N ALA A 116 -3.85 16.50 -11.07
CA ALA A 116 -5.20 17.05 -11.06
C ALA A 116 -5.34 18.32 -11.92
N ASN A 117 -4.30 19.17 -11.94
CA ASN A 117 -4.29 20.42 -12.72
C ASN A 117 -4.24 20.20 -14.24
N VAL A 118 -3.83 19.02 -14.71
CA VAL A 118 -3.81 18.67 -16.15
C VAL A 118 -5.22 18.34 -16.64
N LEU A 119 -6.14 17.95 -15.75
CA LEU A 119 -7.54 17.66 -16.09
C LEU A 119 -8.46 18.89 -15.96
N ARG A 120 -8.06 19.89 -15.16
CA ARG A 120 -8.84 21.13 -14.95
C ARG A 120 -8.65 22.20 -16.05
N GLY A 121 -8.18 21.84 -17.24
CA GLY A 121 -8.06 22.78 -18.38
C GLY A 121 -7.14 23.98 -18.15
N LYS A 122 -6.34 24.01 -17.07
CA LYS A 122 -5.48 25.14 -16.69
C LYS A 122 -3.99 24.86 -16.88
N VAL A 123 -3.62 24.17 -17.95
CA VAL A 123 -2.26 24.30 -18.49
C VAL A 123 -2.37 25.20 -19.71
N LYS A 124 -2.35 26.53 -19.47
CA LYS A 124 -2.08 27.52 -20.52
C LYS A 124 -0.61 27.38 -20.93
N THR A 125 -0.25 26.29 -21.61
CA THR A 125 0.93 26.27 -22.44
C THR A 125 0.53 26.80 -23.81
N HIS A 126 1.21 27.84 -24.27
CA HIS A 126 1.18 28.41 -25.62
C HIS A 126 1.49 27.32 -26.67
N SER A 127 0.58 26.40 -26.91
CA SER A 127 0.69 25.43 -27.99
C SER A 127 -0.72 25.08 -28.40
N THR A 128 -1.22 25.90 -29.32
CA THR A 128 -2.36 25.60 -30.16
C THR A 128 -2.15 24.24 -30.82
N SER A 129 -3.15 23.35 -30.68
CA SER A 129 -3.41 22.22 -31.59
C SER A 129 -2.80 20.83 -31.30
N ALA A 130 -2.57 20.44 -30.05
CA ALA A 130 -2.39 19.01 -29.72
C ALA A 130 -3.09 18.62 -28.42
N LYS A 131 -3.96 17.61 -28.45
CA LYS A 131 -4.53 16.96 -27.25
C LYS A 131 -3.36 16.51 -26.36
N GLN A 132 -3.07 17.26 -25.31
CA GLN A 132 -1.94 16.97 -24.43
C GLN A 132 -2.19 15.59 -23.79
N LYS A 133 -1.35 14.59 -24.12
CA LYS A 133 -1.48 13.25 -23.53
C LYS A 133 -1.20 13.36 -22.03
N VAL A 134 -2.23 13.07 -21.23
CA VAL A 134 -2.12 13.05 -19.77
C VAL A 134 -1.24 11.87 -19.36
N GLN A 135 -0.08 12.17 -18.79
CA GLN A 135 0.82 11.15 -18.28
C GLN A 135 0.26 10.54 -16.99
N LYS A 136 0.19 9.20 -16.95
CA LYS A 136 -0.35 8.42 -15.84
C LYS A 136 0.71 7.51 -15.25
N TYR A 137 0.59 7.24 -13.95
CA TYR A 137 1.50 6.39 -13.18
C TYR A 137 0.74 5.56 -12.15
N TRP A 138 1.28 4.41 -11.78
CA TRP A 138 0.78 3.59 -10.68
C TRP A 138 1.59 3.83 -9.41
N VAL A 139 0.90 3.91 -8.28
CA VAL A 139 1.51 4.06 -6.95
C VAL A 139 0.75 3.24 -5.92
N TYR A 140 1.43 2.81 -4.86
CA TYR A 140 0.79 2.13 -3.74
C TYR A 140 -0.03 3.11 -2.90
N GLY A 141 -1.22 2.70 -2.46
CA GLY A 141 -2.20 3.57 -1.82
C GLY A 141 -1.72 4.27 -0.56
N GLN A 142 -0.76 3.69 0.15
CA GLN A 142 -0.17 4.29 1.35
C GLN A 142 0.62 5.58 1.09
N ALA A 143 0.95 5.87 -0.18
CA ALA A 143 1.53 7.15 -0.58
C ALA A 143 0.48 8.27 -0.76
N LEU A 144 -0.81 7.95 -0.66
CA LEU A 144 -1.93 8.84 -0.95
C LEU A 144 -2.78 9.08 0.29
N ILE A 145 -3.29 10.30 0.40
CA ILE A 145 -4.26 10.72 1.41
C ILE A 145 -5.57 11.00 0.69
N PHE A 146 -6.58 10.18 0.96
CA PHE A 146 -7.92 10.36 0.42
C PHE A 146 -8.71 11.36 1.28
N PRO A 147 -9.57 12.19 0.67
CA PRO A 147 -10.46 13.07 1.43
C PRO A 147 -11.35 12.22 2.34
N LYS A 148 -11.52 12.67 3.59
CA LYS A 148 -12.45 12.03 4.52
C LYS A 148 -13.87 12.25 4.02
N THR A 149 -14.62 11.18 3.79
CA THR A 149 -16.07 11.28 3.54
C THR A 149 -16.75 11.59 4.87
N THR A 150 -17.15 12.83 5.08
CA THR A 150 -18.04 13.16 6.20
C THR A 150 -19.45 12.75 5.80
N THR A 151 -19.90 11.58 6.23
CA THR A 151 -21.29 11.17 6.08
C THR A 151 -22.11 11.94 7.11
N THR A 152 -22.75 13.02 6.69
CA THR A 152 -23.75 13.69 7.54
C THR A 152 -24.97 12.77 7.60
N SER A 153 -25.15 12.03 8.71
CA SER A 153 -26.37 11.25 8.89
C SER A 153 -27.52 12.21 9.16
N VAL A 154 -28.33 12.46 8.14
CA VAL A 154 -29.59 13.19 8.32
C VAL A 154 -30.58 12.16 8.83
N PHE A 155 -30.75 12.09 10.15
CA PHE A 155 -31.92 11.42 10.73
C PHE A 155 -33.11 12.35 10.51
N SER A 156 -34.01 11.92 9.63
CA SER A 156 -35.36 12.49 9.44
C SER A 156 -36.36 11.74 10.31
#